data_AF-A0A3M1HJN8-F1
#
_entry.id   AF-A0A3M1HJN8-F1
#
_cell.length_a   1.000
_cell.length_b   1.000
_cell.length_c   1.000
_cell.angle_alpha   90.00
_cell.angle_beta   90.00
_cell.angle_gamma   90.00
#
_symmetry.space_group_name_H-M   'P 1'
#
loop_
_entity.id
_entity.type
_entity.pdbx_description
1 polymer ?
#
loop_
_entity_poly.entity_id
_entity_poly.type
_entity_poly.pdbx_seq_one_letter_code
_entity_poly.pdbx_strand_id
1 'polypeptide(L)'
;MSLGKNQTKSTHKGAVDRSHGPSTLQKLVFASGHFIILLFCTFLIYYPNIFTDYLGFTLTLSDPFRAKILLACAFIYWLRHLLTLFYLLERKVVWSEVIGLLFLMAFFEIGVLLLGGGAFRSSSAPLNWMDLIALFLYLFGSFLNSFSEIQRKWWKSYPANKGHCYTEGLFRYSMHINYFGDNLLFLGWCLFAKNLWILLFPLFMGL
;
A
#
# COMPACT_ATOMS: atom_id res chain seq x y z
N MET A 1 -51.45 -30.34 -2.28
CA MET A 1 -50.18 -30.98 -1.90
C MET A 1 -49.21 -30.87 -3.07
N SER A 2 -48.28 -29.92 -3.02
CA SER A 2 -46.93 -29.99 -3.63
C SER A 2 -46.25 -28.64 -3.41
N LEU A 3 -45.36 -28.61 -2.41
CA LEU A 3 -44.49 -27.50 -2.05
C LEU A 3 -43.35 -27.39 -3.08
N GLY A 4 -43.11 -26.19 -3.60
CA GLY A 4 -42.14 -25.97 -4.69
C GLY A 4 -41.16 -24.83 -4.43
N LYS A 5 -40.12 -25.13 -3.65
CA LYS A 5 -38.76 -24.52 -3.66
C LYS A 5 -38.62 -23.05 -3.22
N ASN A 6 -38.40 -22.89 -1.91
CA ASN A 6 -37.55 -21.82 -1.38
C ASN A 6 -36.15 -21.93 -1.99
N GLN A 7 -35.76 -20.95 -2.81
CA GLN A 7 -34.36 -20.75 -3.17
C GLN A 7 -33.61 -20.22 -1.95
N THR A 8 -32.86 -21.10 -1.28
CA THR A 8 -31.88 -20.72 -0.29
C THR A 8 -30.74 -19.99 -0.98
N LYS A 9 -30.67 -18.65 -0.80
CA LYS A 9 -29.47 -17.88 -1.10
C LYS A 9 -28.31 -18.45 -0.28
N SER A 10 -27.40 -19.18 -0.90
CA SER A 10 -26.15 -19.56 -0.26
C SER A 10 -25.30 -18.31 -0.10
N THR A 11 -25.31 -17.72 1.09
CA THR A 11 -24.39 -16.66 1.47
C THR A 11 -23.02 -17.29 1.72
N HIS A 12 -22.23 -17.45 0.67
CA HIS A 12 -20.80 -17.69 0.81
C HIS A 12 -20.17 -16.46 1.47
N LYS A 13 -20.10 -16.49 2.80
CA LYS A 13 -19.72 -15.37 3.70
C LYS A 13 -18.25 -14.93 3.59
N GLY A 14 -17.53 -15.30 2.52
CA GLY A 14 -16.11 -15.01 2.33
C GLY A 14 -15.68 -14.79 0.89
N ALA A 15 -16.58 -14.82 -0.10
CA ALA A 15 -16.23 -14.52 -1.48
C ALA A 15 -16.25 -13.00 -1.72
N VAL A 16 -15.19 -12.45 -2.32
CA VAL A 16 -15.13 -11.03 -2.70
C VAL A 16 -16.27 -10.73 -3.69
N ASP A 17 -17.16 -9.82 -3.32
CA ASP A 17 -18.27 -9.38 -4.18
C ASP A 17 -17.72 -8.71 -5.44
N ARG A 18 -17.88 -9.37 -6.60
CA ARG A 18 -17.47 -8.86 -7.91
C ARG A 18 -18.57 -8.07 -8.61
N SER A 19 -19.69 -7.81 -7.94
CA SER A 19 -20.76 -6.99 -8.51
C SER A 19 -20.30 -5.55 -8.67
N HIS A 20 -20.69 -4.95 -9.79
CA HIS A 20 -20.41 -3.55 -10.07
C HIS A 20 -21.42 -2.68 -9.30
N GLY A 21 -20.97 -1.59 -8.68
CA GLY A 21 -21.83 -0.65 -7.97
C GLY A 21 -21.05 0.27 -7.03
N PRO A 22 -21.69 1.30 -6.48
CA PRO A 22 -21.01 2.31 -5.70
C PRO A 22 -20.52 1.74 -4.36
N SER A 23 -19.25 2.02 -4.03
CA SER A 23 -18.62 1.80 -2.72
C SER A 23 -17.87 3.05 -2.27
N THR A 24 -18.40 4.23 -2.64
CA THR A 24 -17.75 5.52 -2.46
C THR A 24 -17.44 5.80 -1.00
N LEU A 25 -18.32 5.42 -0.08
CA LEU A 25 -18.08 5.58 1.35
C LEU A 25 -16.89 4.74 1.83
N GLN A 26 -16.80 3.47 1.44
CA GLN A 26 -15.67 2.60 1.79
C GLN A 26 -14.35 3.15 1.24
N LYS A 27 -14.35 3.61 -0.01
CA LYS A 27 -13.19 4.24 -0.65
C LYS A 27 -12.75 5.51 0.07
N LEU A 28 -13.70 6.37 0.46
CA LEU A 28 -13.42 7.59 1.23
C LEU A 28 -12.90 7.27 2.63
N VAL A 29 -13.51 6.34 3.35
CA VAL A 29 -13.05 5.93 4.69
C VAL A 29 -11.64 5.36 4.62
N PHE A 30 -11.33 4.53 3.62
CA PHE A 30 -9.98 4.03 3.42
C PHE A 30 -9.00 5.18 3.13
N ALA A 31 -9.32 6.05 2.17
CA ALA A 31 -8.45 7.16 1.77
C ALA A 31 -8.15 8.11 2.95
N SER A 32 -9.17 8.45 3.73
CA SER A 32 -9.03 9.28 4.93
C SER A 32 -8.29 8.57 6.06
N GLY A 33 -8.58 7.29 6.31
CA GLY A 33 -7.88 6.49 7.31
C GLY A 33 -6.39 6.37 7.01
N HIS A 34 -6.03 6.15 5.75
CA HIS A 34 -4.63 6.13 5.31
C HIS A 34 -3.98 7.51 5.45
N PHE A 35 -4.69 8.60 5.13
CA PHE A 35 -4.19 9.94 5.39
C PHE A 35 -3.95 10.22 6.88
N ILE A 36 -4.80 9.71 7.77
CA ILE A 36 -4.61 9.81 9.23
C ILE A 36 -3.32 9.08 9.66
N ILE A 37 -3.00 7.93 9.06
CA ILE A 37 -1.74 7.21 9.31
C ILE A 37 -0.54 8.09 8.89
N LEU A 38 -0.62 8.79 7.75
CA LEU A 38 0.41 9.74 7.34
C LEU A 38 0.57 10.92 8.30
N LEU A 39 -0.54 11.46 8.80
CA LEU A 39 -0.52 12.52 9.81
C LEU A 39 0.10 12.02 11.11
N PHE A 40 -0.20 10.79 11.52
CA PHE A 40 0.42 10.17 12.68
C PHE A 40 1.93 9.96 12.49
N CYS A 41 2.35 9.47 11.33
CA CYS A 41 3.76 9.36 10.95
C CYS A 41 4.48 10.72 10.99
N THR A 42 3.83 11.78 10.51
CA THR A 42 4.32 13.15 10.58
C THR A 42 4.46 13.59 12.04
N PHE A 43 3.44 13.33 12.86
CA PHE A 43 3.43 13.63 14.27
C PHE A 43 4.59 12.96 15.03
N LEU A 44 4.90 11.69 14.74
CA LEU A 44 6.04 10.97 15.32
C LEU A 44 7.40 11.64 15.04
N ILE A 45 7.54 12.27 13.86
CA ILE A 45 8.78 12.96 13.47
C ILE A 45 8.93 14.31 14.17
N TYR A 46 7.85 15.08 14.28
CA TYR A 46 7.92 16.48 14.72
C TYR A 46 7.60 16.68 16.21
N TYR A 47 6.86 15.76 16.83
CA TYR A 47 6.43 15.88 18.22
C TYR A 47 6.77 14.62 19.07
N PRO A 48 8.00 14.08 19.01
CA PRO A 48 8.35 12.86 19.74
C PRO A 48 8.34 13.03 21.27
N ASN A 49 8.50 14.26 21.77
CA ASN A 49 8.59 14.52 23.22
C ASN A 49 7.27 14.26 23.96
N ILE A 50 6.14 14.28 23.27
CA ILE A 50 4.83 14.03 23.88
C ILE A 50 4.75 12.63 24.52
N PHE A 51 5.50 11.65 24.00
CA PHE A 51 5.58 10.32 24.57
C PHE A 51 6.34 10.34 25.91
N THR A 52 7.37 11.19 26.03
CA THR A 52 8.08 11.39 27.30
C THR A 52 7.15 12.08 28.30
N ASP A 53 6.49 13.16 27.89
CA ASP A 53 5.70 14.02 28.77
C ASP A 53 4.47 13.30 29.36
N TYR A 54 3.83 12.42 28.58
CA TYR A 54 2.56 11.78 28.98
C TYR A 54 2.66 10.28 29.22
N LEU A 55 3.59 9.56 28.58
CA LEU A 55 3.70 8.11 28.70
C LEU A 55 4.98 7.66 29.42
N GLY A 56 5.87 8.59 29.79
CA GLY A 56 7.13 8.27 30.46
C GLY A 56 8.12 7.48 29.59
N PHE A 57 7.92 7.45 28.26
CA PHE A 57 8.77 6.76 27.31
C PHE A 57 9.39 7.77 26.33
N THR A 58 10.71 7.76 26.20
CA THR A 58 11.43 8.65 25.28
C THR A 58 11.56 8.02 23.90
N LEU A 59 10.79 8.52 22.94
CA LEU A 59 11.00 8.24 21.52
C LEU A 59 12.11 9.15 20.98
N THR A 60 13.24 8.57 20.58
CA THR A 60 14.32 9.33 19.90
C THR A 60 14.54 8.77 18.52
N LEU A 61 14.34 9.61 17.49
CA LEU A 61 14.70 9.28 16.12
C LEU A 61 16.14 9.75 15.87
N SER A 62 17.09 8.81 15.89
CA SER A 62 18.50 9.14 15.61
C SER A 62 18.77 9.50 14.14
N ASP A 63 17.81 9.26 13.24
CA ASP A 63 17.92 9.53 11.81
C ASP A 63 16.66 10.24 11.25
N PRO A 64 16.39 11.49 11.67
CA PRO A 64 15.19 12.22 11.27
C PRO A 64 15.16 12.54 9.77
N PHE A 65 16.32 12.61 9.11
CA PHE A 65 16.38 12.84 7.67
C PHE A 65 15.85 11.64 6.88
N ARG A 66 16.30 10.42 7.23
CA ARG A 66 15.78 9.19 6.65
C ARG A 66 14.29 9.01 6.94
N ALA A 67 13.84 9.35 8.16
CA ALA A 67 12.41 9.32 8.51
C ALA A 67 11.56 10.22 7.60
N LYS A 68 12.03 11.43 7.26
CA LYS A 68 11.33 12.34 6.34
C LYS A 68 11.24 11.78 4.92
N ILE A 69 12.29 11.11 4.44
CA ILE A 69 12.25 10.46 3.13
C ILE A 69 11.26 9.29 3.13
N LEU A 70 11.23 8.49 4.21
CA LEU A 70 10.25 7.41 4.38
C LEU A 70 8.81 7.93 4.45
N LEU A 71 8.59 9.09 5.09
CA LEU A 71 7.30 9.78 5.07
C LEU A 71 6.93 10.24 3.65
N ALA A 72 7.89 10.75 2.87
CA ALA A 72 7.66 11.11 1.47
C ALA A 72 7.30 9.88 0.61
N CYS A 73 7.95 8.73 0.85
CA CYS A 73 7.53 7.46 0.26
C CYS A 73 6.08 7.14 0.64
N ALA A 74 5.72 7.20 1.93
CA ALA A 74 4.34 6.97 2.40
C ALA A 74 3.32 7.89 1.72
N PHE A 75 3.65 9.16 1.55
CA PHE A 75 2.80 10.12 0.84
C PHE A 75 2.58 9.72 -0.63
N ILE A 76 3.64 9.32 -1.34
CA ILE A 76 3.53 8.80 -2.72
C ILE A 76 2.64 7.54 -2.75
N TYR A 77 2.79 6.67 -1.75
CA TYR A 77 2.01 5.44 -1.63
C TYR A 77 0.51 5.70 -1.41
N TRP A 78 0.19 6.73 -0.62
CA TRP A 78 -1.18 7.21 -0.43
C TRP A 78 -1.76 7.81 -1.71
N LEU A 79 -1.01 8.67 -2.43
CA LEU A 79 -1.45 9.19 -3.73
C LEU A 79 -1.77 8.07 -4.72
N ARG A 80 -0.94 7.02 -4.71
CA ARG A 80 -1.14 5.83 -5.52
C ARG A 80 -2.41 5.07 -5.14
N HIS A 81 -2.72 4.98 -3.84
CA HIS A 81 -3.99 4.43 -3.40
C HIS A 81 -5.19 5.27 -3.83
N LEU A 82 -5.09 6.61 -3.83
CA LEU A 82 -6.14 7.46 -4.37
C LEU A 82 -6.37 7.17 -5.86
N LEU A 83 -5.29 7.08 -6.64
CA LEU A 83 -5.37 6.69 -8.05
C LEU A 83 -6.06 5.33 -8.20
N THR A 84 -5.66 4.33 -7.42
CA THR A 84 -6.29 3.01 -7.49
C THR A 84 -7.76 3.06 -7.11
N LEU A 85 -8.12 3.65 -5.98
CA LEU A 85 -9.50 3.63 -5.47
C LEU A 85 -10.48 4.41 -6.36
N PHE A 86 -10.08 5.59 -6.80
CA PHE A 86 -10.99 6.51 -7.48
C PHE A 86 -10.88 6.44 -9.00
N TYR A 87 -9.73 6.00 -9.54
CA TYR A 87 -9.55 5.89 -10.98
C TYR A 87 -9.46 4.45 -11.48
N LEU A 88 -8.65 3.56 -10.89
CA LEU A 88 -8.41 2.24 -11.50
C LEU A 88 -9.43 1.16 -11.08
N LEU A 89 -9.94 1.23 -9.86
CA LEU A 89 -10.74 0.17 -9.24
C LEU A 89 -12.24 0.35 -9.54
N GLU A 90 -12.74 -0.49 -10.45
CA GLU A 90 -14.15 -0.50 -10.88
C GLU A 90 -15.06 -1.34 -9.97
N ARG A 91 -14.50 -2.33 -9.24
CA ARG A 91 -15.27 -3.19 -8.33
C ARG A 91 -15.62 -2.50 -7.01
N LYS A 92 -16.57 -3.10 -6.30
CA LYS A 92 -16.91 -2.71 -4.93
C LYS A 92 -15.77 -3.06 -3.96
N VAL A 93 -15.50 -2.12 -3.06
CA VAL A 93 -14.66 -2.33 -1.88
C VAL A 93 -15.55 -2.75 -0.72
N VAL A 94 -15.24 -3.88 -0.10
CA VAL A 94 -15.96 -4.37 1.09
C VAL A 94 -15.31 -3.83 2.37
N TRP A 95 -16.09 -3.74 3.45
CA TRP A 95 -15.61 -3.18 4.72
C TRP A 95 -14.43 -3.94 5.34
N SER A 96 -14.38 -5.27 5.18
CA SER A 96 -13.26 -6.07 5.67
C SER A 96 -11.94 -5.72 4.97
N GLU A 97 -11.98 -5.38 3.68
CA GLU A 97 -10.81 -4.90 2.94
C GLU A 97 -10.35 -3.54 3.49
N VAL A 98 -11.29 -2.62 3.75
CA VAL A 98 -10.95 -1.30 4.34
C VAL A 98 -10.23 -1.46 5.66
N ILE A 99 -10.81 -2.24 6.58
CA ILE A 99 -10.26 -2.42 7.94
C ILE A 99 -8.92 -3.17 7.87
N GLY A 100 -8.85 -4.27 7.14
CA GLY A 100 -7.65 -5.10 7.04
C GLY A 100 -6.48 -4.36 6.39
N LEU A 101 -6.73 -3.63 5.30
CA LEU A 101 -5.68 -2.86 4.62
C LEU A 101 -5.25 -1.63 5.43
N LEU A 102 -6.15 -0.95 6.14
CA LEU A 102 -5.77 0.15 7.04
C LEU A 102 -4.89 -0.34 8.19
N PHE A 103 -5.22 -1.48 8.79
CA PHE A 103 -4.39 -2.09 9.82
C PHE A 103 -3.01 -2.45 9.29
N LEU A 104 -2.94 -3.11 8.12
CA LEU A 104 -1.69 -3.46 7.46
C LEU A 104 -0.85 -2.21 7.14
N MET A 105 -1.49 -1.16 6.66
CA MET A 105 -0.85 0.11 6.34
C MET A 105 -0.28 0.78 7.59
N ALA A 106 -1.06 0.86 8.66
CA ALA A 106 -0.62 1.45 9.92
C ALA A 106 0.60 0.70 10.45
N PHE A 107 0.51 -0.63 10.51
CA PHE A 107 1.60 -1.48 10.96
C PHE A 107 2.87 -1.26 10.11
N PHE A 108 2.73 -1.28 8.79
CA PHE A 108 3.86 -1.18 7.88
C PHE A 108 4.48 0.23 7.86
N GLU A 109 3.71 1.28 7.62
CA GLU A 109 4.23 2.64 7.47
C GLU A 109 4.83 3.16 8.78
N ILE A 110 4.14 2.95 9.91
CA ILE A 110 4.66 3.33 11.22
C ILE A 110 5.92 2.51 11.54
N GLY A 111 5.88 1.20 11.32
CA GLY A 111 7.01 0.31 11.60
C GLY A 111 8.25 0.69 10.79
N VAL A 112 8.10 0.85 9.47
CA VAL A 112 9.21 1.24 8.57
C VAL A 112 9.75 2.61 8.93
N LEU A 113 8.89 3.58 9.25
CA LEU A 113 9.33 4.92 9.68
C LEU A 113 10.10 4.88 10.99
N LEU A 114 9.64 4.15 12.00
CA LEU A 114 10.33 4.05 13.29
C LEU A 114 11.69 3.35 13.15
N LEU A 115 11.73 2.22 12.42
CA LEU A 115 12.96 1.47 12.19
C LEU A 115 13.97 2.28 11.37
N GLY A 116 13.52 2.84 10.25
CA GLY A 116 14.36 3.65 9.38
C GLY A 116 14.77 4.98 10.01
N GLY A 117 13.87 5.63 10.74
CA GLY A 117 14.14 6.84 11.53
C GLY A 117 15.08 6.60 12.72
N GLY A 118 15.48 5.35 12.98
CA GLY A 118 16.50 5.04 13.96
C GLY A 118 15.99 5.01 15.40
N ALA A 119 14.70 4.75 15.62
CA ALA A 119 14.12 4.61 16.97
C ALA A 119 14.85 3.58 17.84
N PHE A 120 15.53 2.62 17.22
CA PHE A 120 16.30 1.55 17.88
C PHE A 120 17.79 1.58 17.50
N ARG A 121 18.30 2.71 17.03
CA ARG A 121 19.71 2.91 16.66
C ARG A 121 20.29 4.06 17.47
N SER A 122 21.53 3.89 17.93
CA SER A 122 22.23 4.93 18.71
C SER A 122 22.77 6.08 17.85
N SER A 123 22.83 5.92 16.53
CA SER A 123 23.35 6.93 15.60
C SER A 123 22.65 6.88 14.23
N SER A 124 22.72 8.00 13.51
CA SER A 124 22.22 8.12 12.14
C SER A 124 23.00 7.22 11.18
N ALA A 125 22.33 6.70 10.15
CA ALA A 125 22.97 5.88 9.13
C ALA A 125 23.22 6.76 7.90
N PRO A 126 24.50 7.04 7.55
CA PRO A 126 24.80 7.91 6.41
C PRO A 126 24.21 7.33 5.14
N LEU A 127 23.70 8.21 4.28
CA LEU A 127 23.22 7.81 2.96
C LEU A 127 24.37 7.29 2.10
N ASN A 128 24.11 6.22 1.37
CA ASN A 128 25.04 5.61 0.43
C ASN A 128 24.34 5.17 -0.86
N TRP A 129 25.10 4.63 -1.80
CA TRP A 129 24.58 4.19 -3.09
C TRP A 129 23.46 3.14 -2.98
N MET A 130 23.43 2.32 -1.92
CA MET A 130 22.34 1.36 -1.71
C MET A 130 21.02 2.07 -1.41
N ASP A 131 21.06 3.26 -0.80
CA ASP A 131 19.85 4.07 -0.57
C ASP A 131 19.27 4.60 -1.88
N LEU A 132 20.13 4.94 -2.85
CA LEU A 132 19.69 5.32 -4.20
C LEU A 132 19.02 4.14 -4.91
N ILE A 133 19.59 2.93 -4.79
CA ILE A 133 18.97 1.71 -5.34
C ILE A 133 17.63 1.44 -4.66
N ALA A 134 17.55 1.57 -3.34
CA ALA A 134 16.32 1.36 -2.58
C ALA A 134 15.20 2.31 -3.04
N LEU A 135 15.50 3.62 -3.18
CA LEU A 135 14.55 4.59 -3.70
C LEU A 135 14.21 4.36 -5.18
N PHE A 136 15.18 3.93 -5.99
CA PHE A 136 14.92 3.54 -7.38
C PHE A 136 13.93 2.37 -7.45
N LEU A 137 14.15 1.31 -6.67
CA LEU A 137 13.24 0.17 -6.59
C LEU A 137 11.84 0.59 -6.13
N TYR A 138 11.77 1.48 -5.13
CA TYR A 138 10.51 2.06 -4.64
C TYR A 138 9.71 2.75 -5.75
N LEU A 139 10.36 3.69 -6.45
CA LEU A 139 9.72 4.49 -7.50
C LEU A 139 9.42 3.66 -8.76
N PHE A 140 10.35 2.79 -9.15
CA PHE A 140 10.18 1.93 -10.32
C PHE A 140 9.09 0.88 -10.09
N GLY A 141 9.02 0.29 -8.89
CA GLY A 141 7.93 -0.60 -8.49
C GLY A 141 6.57 0.12 -8.51
N SER A 142 6.52 1.33 -7.96
CA SER A 142 5.33 2.20 -8.04
C SER A 142 4.88 2.44 -9.49
N PHE A 143 5.83 2.76 -10.36
CA PHE A 143 5.58 2.97 -11.79
C PHE A 143 5.02 1.71 -12.46
N LEU A 144 5.67 0.56 -12.30
CA LEU A 144 5.22 -0.72 -12.89
C LEU A 144 3.81 -1.07 -12.45
N ASN A 145 3.48 -0.87 -11.16
CA ASN A 145 2.15 -1.13 -10.62
C ASN A 145 1.09 -0.24 -11.26
N SER A 146 1.24 1.09 -11.13
CA SER A 146 0.19 2.01 -11.58
C SER A 146 0.11 2.12 -13.09
N PHE A 147 1.24 2.16 -13.79
CA PHE A 147 1.24 2.36 -15.23
C PHE A 147 0.70 1.16 -15.99
N SER A 148 1.02 -0.07 -15.57
CA SER A 148 0.44 -1.26 -16.20
C SER A 148 -1.09 -1.29 -16.07
N GLU A 149 -1.61 -0.95 -14.89
CA GLU A 149 -3.05 -0.86 -14.65
C GLU A 149 -3.72 0.23 -15.50
N ILE A 150 -3.08 1.39 -15.66
CA ILE A 150 -3.55 2.45 -16.55
C ILE A 150 -3.62 1.95 -18.00
N GLN A 151 -2.55 1.31 -18.51
CA GLN A 151 -2.53 0.74 -19.86
C GLN A 151 -3.69 -0.24 -20.07
N ARG A 152 -3.91 -1.13 -19.11
CA ARG A 152 -5.00 -2.11 -19.13
C ARG A 152 -6.37 -1.44 -19.10
N LYS A 153 -6.56 -0.40 -18.28
CA LYS A 153 -7.81 0.33 -18.19
C LYS A 153 -8.14 1.06 -19.49
N TRP A 154 -7.17 1.77 -20.06
CA TRP A 154 -7.36 2.47 -21.34
C TRP A 154 -7.69 1.49 -22.46
N TRP A 155 -6.97 0.38 -22.55
CA TRP A 155 -7.27 -0.65 -23.55
C TRP A 155 -8.67 -1.26 -23.38
N LYS A 156 -9.11 -1.52 -22.15
CA LYS A 156 -10.47 -2.05 -21.88
C LYS A 156 -11.60 -1.05 -22.16
N SER A 157 -11.29 0.25 -22.28
CA SER A 157 -12.30 1.26 -22.58
C SER A 157 -12.85 1.17 -24.01
N TYR A 158 -12.12 0.53 -24.92
CA TYR A 158 -12.55 0.36 -26.31
C TYR A 158 -13.58 -0.78 -26.44
N PRO A 159 -14.74 -0.54 -27.07
CA PRO A 159 -15.77 -1.56 -27.24
C PRO A 159 -15.29 -2.83 -27.97
N ALA A 160 -14.35 -2.68 -28.90
CA ALA A 160 -13.75 -3.77 -29.67
C ALA A 160 -12.97 -4.78 -28.80
N ASN A 161 -12.54 -4.36 -27.61
CA ASN A 161 -11.72 -5.17 -26.69
C ASN A 161 -12.56 -5.92 -25.65
N LYS A 162 -13.90 -5.77 -25.68
CA LYS A 162 -14.79 -6.45 -24.74
C LYS A 162 -14.68 -7.97 -24.88
N GLY A 163 -14.48 -8.65 -23.75
CA GLY A 163 -14.34 -10.11 -23.70
C GLY A 163 -12.93 -10.62 -24.03
N HIS A 164 -11.99 -9.73 -24.38
CA HIS A 164 -10.61 -10.09 -24.67
C HIS A 164 -9.67 -9.79 -23.49
N CYS A 165 -8.60 -10.58 -23.37
CA CYS A 165 -7.55 -10.38 -22.38
C CYS A 165 -6.51 -9.36 -22.89
N TYR A 166 -6.11 -8.45 -22.02
CA TYR A 166 -5.03 -7.50 -22.32
C TYR A 166 -3.66 -8.17 -22.17
N THR A 167 -2.86 -8.18 -23.24
CA THR A 167 -1.53 -8.83 -23.29
C THR A 167 -0.42 -7.92 -23.83
N GLU A 168 -0.72 -6.64 -24.05
CA GLU A 168 0.22 -5.67 -24.62
C GLU A 168 0.93 -4.86 -23.51
N GLY A 169 1.68 -3.83 -23.90
CA GLY A 169 2.31 -2.90 -22.96
C GLY A 169 3.24 -3.61 -21.98
N LEU A 170 3.12 -3.29 -20.69
CA LEU A 170 3.89 -3.97 -19.64
C LEU A 170 3.45 -5.42 -19.39
N PHE A 171 2.21 -5.78 -19.72
CA PHE A 171 1.69 -7.15 -19.54
C PHE A 171 2.29 -8.16 -20.52
N ARG A 172 3.00 -7.71 -21.57
CA ARG A 172 3.77 -8.62 -22.44
C ARG A 172 4.93 -9.30 -21.73
N TYR A 173 5.41 -8.72 -20.63
CA TYR A 173 6.56 -9.23 -19.87
C TYR A 173 6.17 -10.13 -18.70
N SER A 174 4.96 -9.95 -18.16
CA SER A 174 4.44 -10.75 -17.04
C SER A 174 2.93 -10.62 -16.94
N MET A 175 2.25 -11.75 -16.66
CA MET A 175 0.81 -11.78 -16.38
C MET A 175 0.42 -10.90 -15.18
N HIS A 176 1.35 -10.72 -14.23
CA HIS A 176 1.15 -10.04 -12.95
C HIS A 176 2.19 -8.94 -12.74
N ILE A 177 2.49 -8.16 -13.78
CA ILE A 177 3.49 -7.08 -13.72
C ILE A 177 3.17 -6.04 -12.64
N ASN A 178 1.89 -5.82 -12.35
CA ASN A 178 1.43 -4.95 -11.29
C ASN A 178 1.82 -5.46 -9.88
N TYR A 179 1.66 -6.76 -9.63
CA TYR A 179 2.10 -7.40 -8.38
C TYR A 179 3.62 -7.42 -8.25
N PHE A 180 4.34 -7.65 -9.34
CA PHE A 180 5.80 -7.50 -9.35
C PHE A 180 6.23 -6.08 -8.98
N GLY A 181 5.51 -5.06 -9.48
CA GLY A 181 5.71 -3.67 -9.10
C GLY A 181 5.53 -3.43 -7.59
N ASP A 182 4.51 -4.00 -6.96
CA ASP A 182 4.32 -3.89 -5.51
C ASP A 182 5.44 -4.57 -4.73
N ASN A 183 5.93 -5.73 -5.18
CA ASN A 183 7.07 -6.41 -4.56
C ASN A 183 8.34 -5.56 -4.60
N LEU A 184 8.66 -4.95 -5.76
CA LEU A 184 9.80 -4.04 -5.88
C LEU A 184 9.63 -2.79 -5.01
N LEU A 185 8.41 -2.26 -4.93
CA LEU A 185 8.10 -1.11 -4.09
C LEU A 185 8.42 -1.41 -2.63
N PHE A 186 7.86 -2.50 -2.09
CA PHE A 186 8.04 -2.85 -0.68
C PHE A 186 9.48 -3.25 -0.38
N LEU A 187 10.15 -3.94 -1.31
CA LEU A 187 11.57 -4.24 -1.20
C LEU A 187 12.41 -2.94 -1.10
N GLY A 188 12.18 -1.99 -2.00
CA GLY A 188 12.87 -0.70 -1.98
C GLY A 188 12.62 0.07 -0.67
N TRP A 189 11.37 0.08 -0.20
CA TRP A 189 11.00 0.76 1.04
C TRP A 189 11.69 0.15 2.27
N CYS A 190 11.69 -1.18 2.38
CA CYS A 190 12.34 -1.91 3.47
C CYS A 190 13.87 -1.78 3.42
N LEU A 191 14.47 -1.82 2.23
CA LEU A 191 15.92 -1.60 2.05
C LEU A 191 16.32 -0.20 2.51
N PHE A 192 15.51 0.82 2.20
CA PHE A 192 15.79 2.20 2.60
C PHE A 192 15.70 2.41 4.12
N ALA A 193 14.87 1.62 4.82
CA ALA A 193 14.80 1.64 6.28
C ALA A 193 15.98 0.92 6.97
N LYS A 194 16.92 0.31 6.22
CA LYS A 194 18.18 -0.26 6.73
C LYS A 194 18.00 -1.26 7.89
N ASN A 195 16.90 -2.02 7.87
CA ASN A 195 16.64 -3.07 8.83
C ASN A 195 16.37 -4.39 8.10
N LEU A 196 17.14 -5.44 8.42
CA LEU A 196 17.05 -6.72 7.71
C LEU A 196 15.75 -7.48 8.05
N TRP A 197 15.19 -7.30 9.25
CA TRP A 197 14.00 -8.03 9.69
C TRP A 197 12.76 -7.68 8.88
N ILE A 198 12.65 -6.42 8.44
CA ILE A 198 11.52 -5.98 7.61
C ILE A 198 11.62 -6.43 6.15
N LEU A 199 12.78 -6.94 5.69
CA LEU A 199 12.89 -7.55 4.37
C LEU A 199 12.09 -8.86 4.25
N LEU A 200 11.65 -9.44 5.37
CA LEU A 200 10.71 -10.55 5.38
C LEU A 200 9.31 -10.14 4.91
N PHE A 201 8.95 -8.86 5.04
CA PHE A 201 7.60 -8.39 4.73
C PHE A 201 7.22 -8.54 3.23
N PRO A 202 8.06 -8.15 2.25
CA PRO A 202 7.82 -8.46 0.84
C PRO A 202 7.64 -9.95 0.54
N LEU A 203 8.32 -10.85 1.27
CA LEU A 203 8.22 -12.30 1.03
C LEU A 203 6.81 -12.83 1.34
N PHE A 204 6.13 -12.27 2.34
CA PHE A 204 4.75 -12.62 2.66
C PHE A 204 3.72 -12.03 1.70
N MET A 205 4.08 -11.00 0.92
CA MET A 205 3.21 -10.42 -0.10
C MET A 205 3.18 -11.21 -1.41
N GLY A 206 4.20 -12.05 -1.64
CA GLY A 206 4.33 -12.88 -2.84
C GLY A 206 3.74 -14.30 -2.74
N LEU A 207 3.25 -14.68 -1.56
CA LEU A 207 2.58 -15.97 -1.28
C LEU A 207 1.06 -15.83 -1.39
#